data_AF-A0A1G6P8A2-F1
#
_entry.id   AF-A0A1G6P8A2-F1
#
_cell.length_a   1.000
_cell.length_b   1.000
_cell.length_c   1.000
_cell.angle_alpha   90.00
_cell.angle_beta   90.00
_cell.angle_gamma   90.00
#
_symmetry.space_group_name_H-M   'P 1'
#
loop_
_entity.id
_entity.type
_entity.pdbx_description
1 polymer ?
#
loop_
_entity_poly.entity_id
_entity_poly.type
_entity_poly.pdbx_seq_one_letter_code
_entity_poly.pdbx_strand_id
1 'polypeptide(L)' 'MPCTTCATETHPGPVCSRCATLAQLTQPVLRLETRRRPAVPPAAPRP' A
#
# COMPACT_ATOMS: atom_id res chain seq x y z
N MET A 1 -0.37 -27.01 -4.08
CA MET A 1 -0.92 -27.09 -2.71
C MET A 1 -2.05 -26.07 -2.59
N PRO A 2 -3.05 -26.27 -1.73
CA PRO A 2 -4.06 -25.25 -1.47
C PRO A 2 -3.41 -24.02 -0.83
N CYS A 3 -3.85 -22.82 -1.24
CA CYS A 3 -3.40 -21.57 -0.64
C CYS A 3 -3.67 -21.55 0.86
N THR A 4 -2.67 -21.23 1.69
CA THR A 4 -2.85 -21.18 3.15
C THR A 4 -3.76 -20.03 3.60
N THR A 5 -3.84 -18.97 2.79
CA THR A 5 -4.64 -17.78 3.09
C THR A 5 -6.13 -17.95 2.76
N CYS A 6 -6.48 -18.53 1.60
CA CYS A 6 -7.87 -18.58 1.13
C CYS A 6 -8.43 -19.99 0.94
N ALA A 7 -7.58 -21.03 0.97
CA ALA A 7 -7.92 -22.44 0.77
C ALA A 7 -8.76 -22.78 -0.48
N THR A 8 -8.97 -21.82 -1.38
CA THR A 8 -9.89 -21.89 -2.52
C THR A 8 -9.19 -22.18 -3.83
N GLU A 9 -7.90 -21.88 -3.91
CA GLU A 9 -7.11 -22.04 -5.13
C GLU A 9 -5.90 -22.92 -4.85
N THR A 10 -5.58 -23.81 -5.81
CA THR A 10 -4.36 -24.62 -5.77
C THR A 10 -3.30 -23.94 -6.62
N HIS A 11 -2.13 -23.67 -6.04
CA HIS A 11 -1.04 -23.00 -6.73
C HIS A 11 0.33 -23.50 -6.24
N PRO A 12 1.43 -23.19 -6.95
CA PRO A 12 2.78 -23.42 -6.44
C PRO A 12 3.11 -22.38 -5.35
N GLY A 13 3.58 -22.84 -4.18
CA GLY A 13 3.98 -21.98 -3.05
C GLY A 13 2.91 -21.85 -1.94
N PRO A 14 3.14 -20.95 -0.96
CA PRO A 14 2.28 -20.81 0.22
C PRO A 14 1.06 -19.88 0.03
N VAL A 15 1.16 -18.87 -0.84
CA VAL A 15 0.10 -17.87 -1.09
C VAL A 15 -0.20 -17.73 -2.59
N CYS A 16 -1.49 -17.67 -2.97
CA CYS A 16 -1.92 -17.52 -4.36
C CYS A 16 -1.74 -16.07 -4.86
N SER A 17 -1.77 -15.88 -6.18
CA SER A 17 -1.61 -14.55 -6.80
C SER A 17 -2.65 -13.55 -6.28
N ARG A 18 -3.92 -13.95 -6.12
CA ARG A 18 -4.99 -13.11 -5.56
C ARG A 18 -4.68 -12.63 -4.15
N CYS A 19 -4.29 -13.53 -3.26
CA CYS A 19 -3.96 -13.20 -1.88
C CYS A 19 -2.69 -12.33 -1.82
N ALA A 20 -1.70 -12.57 -2.69
CA ALA A 20 -0.50 -11.74 -2.80
C ALA A 20 -0.81 -10.30 -3.27
N THR A 21 -1.74 -10.13 -4.22
CA THR A 21 -2.19 -8.80 -4.65
C THR A 21 -2.98 -8.09 -3.55
N LEU A 22 -3.86 -8.80 -2.85
CA LEU A 22 -4.62 -8.22 -1.73
C LEU A 22 -3.69 -7.71 -0.63
N ALA A 23 -2.65 -8.47 -0.29
CA ALA A 23 -1.65 -8.07 0.70
C ALA A 23 -0.97 -6.74 0.31
N GLN A 24 -0.62 -6.55 -0.97
CA GLN A 24 -0.01 -5.30 -1.46
C GLN A 24 -0.94 -4.10 -1.36
N LEU A 25 -2.26 -4.28 -1.54
CA LEU A 25 -3.23 -3.18 -1.40
C LEU A 25 -3.40 -2.76 0.06
N THR A 26 -3.29 -3.70 0.99
CA THR A 26 -3.37 -3.43 2.43
C THR A 26 -2.06 -2.96 3.05
N GLN A 27 -0.95 -3.01 2.30
CA GLN A 27 0.31 -2.51 2.81
C GLN A 27 0.19 -0.99 3.03
N PRO A 28 0.43 -0.50 4.26
CA PRO A 28 0.47 0.93 4.49
C PRO A 28 1.54 1.51 3.56
N VAL A 29 1.16 2.47 2.73
CA VAL A 29 2.07 3.17 1.83
C VAL A 29 3.07 3.95 2.70
N LEU A 30 4.14 3.28 3.11
CA LEU A 30 5.29 3.86 3.84
C LEU A 30 6.04 4.92 3.00
N ARG A 31 5.52 5.29 1.82
CA ARG A 31 6.07 6.31 0.92
C ARG A 31 5.47 7.70 1.11
N LEU A 32 5.07 8.06 2.33
CA LEU A 32 4.68 9.44 2.64
C LEU A 32 5.80 10.27 3.27
N GLU A 33 6.97 9.71 3.56
CA GLU A 33 8.10 10.51 4.08
C GLU A 33 8.90 11.24 3.00
N THR A 34 8.77 10.88 1.72
CA THR A 34 9.55 11.48 0.63
C THR A 34 8.84 12.64 -0.07
N ARG A 35 7.59 12.94 0.28
CA ARG A 35 6.97 14.20 -0.16
C ARG A 35 7.52 15.33 0.69
N ARG A 36 8.58 16.01 0.20
CA ARG A 36 8.93 17.36 0.66
C ARG A 36 7.65 18.19 0.68
N ARG A 37 7.24 18.61 1.88
CA ARG A 37 6.12 19.55 2.05
C ARG A 37 6.44 20.79 1.20
N PRO A 38 5.59 21.18 0.23
CA PRO A 38 5.79 22.44 -0.47
C PRO A 38 5.84 23.56 0.56
N ALA A 39 6.86 24.42 0.48
CA ALA A 39 6.92 25.59 1.33
C ALA A 39 5.69 26.46 1.03
N VAL A 40 4.76 26.54 1.98
CA VAL A 40 3.61 27.43 1.87
C VAL A 40 4.14 28.86 2.04
N PRO A 41 3.96 29.76 1.05
CA PRO A 41 4.37 31.14 1.22
C PRO A 41 3.59 31.78 2.39
N PRO A 42 4.23 32.62 3.21
CA PRO A 42 3.54 33.28 4.31
C PRO A 42 2.39 34.13 3.75
N ALA A 43 1.21 34.02 4.38
CA ALA A 43 0.06 34.82 4.00
C ALA A 43 0.41 36.32 4.14
N ALA A 44 0.17 37.08 3.07
CA ALA A 44 0.39 38.53 3.08
C ALA A 44 -0.48 39.20 4.16
N PRO A 45 -0.01 40.28 4.82
CA PRO A 45 -0.82 41.02 5.76
C PRO A 45 -2.01 41.63 5.03
N ARG A 46 -3.21 41.49 5.59
CA ARG A 46 -4.43 42.13 5.06
C ARG A 46 -4.43 43.62 5.43
N PRO A 47 -4.98 44.50 4.55
CA PRO A 47 -5.02 45.95 4.76
C PRO A 47 -5.93 46.37 5.92
#